data_AF-A0A556CNU6-F1
#
_entry.id   AF-A0A556CNU6-F1
#
_cell.length_a   1.000
_cell.length_b   1.000
_cell.length_c   1.000
_cell.angle_alpha   90.00
_cell.angle_beta   90.00
_cell.angle_gamma   90.00
#
_symmetry.space_group_name_H-M   'P 1'
#
loop_
_entity.id
_entity.type
_entity.pdbx_description
1 polymer ?
#
loop_
_entity_poly.entity_id
_entity_poly.type
_entity_poly.pdbx_seq_one_letter_code
_entity_poly.pdbx_strand_id
1 'polypeptide(L)'
;MDKNVNSFDALYAEVGSHRSVMPWGELLGFVRRFPQIAAFNAALIAQQNAGAIFVETEHAWQQKFGRLLADEAVALIVLHPFAPVRFVYDVEDTHGPPVPDAAVNPFKAAGAPTWDGHRLVMEVLHRKGLDLAGLPKTQSPTVMLKHVLDELALVYAGHLGAFPKLGIAASETDIDGRQSRFEAECITWLIAGRLGLKMAATGTLKGYLKHGELLPPLSRDRVLHSVNAIEKLFGGALAFGRTIREDVPSLFPLTQQWSLSS
;
A
#
# COMPACT_ATOMS: atom_id res chain seq x y z
N MET A 1 -16.40 9.55 -19.19
CA MET A 1 -17.05 8.47 -18.40
C MET A 1 -17.09 7.15 -19.18
N ASP A 2 -15.97 6.43 -19.28
CA ASP A 2 -16.05 4.98 -19.41
C ASP A 2 -16.51 4.47 -18.05
N LYS A 3 -17.82 4.27 -17.90
CA LYS A 3 -18.38 3.62 -16.72
C LYS A 3 -17.97 2.17 -16.77
N ASN A 4 -16.78 1.86 -16.25
CA ASN A 4 -16.40 0.48 -16.00
C ASN A 4 -17.35 -0.08 -14.95
N VAL A 5 -18.37 -0.79 -15.41
CA VAL A 5 -19.45 -1.37 -14.59
C VAL A 5 -18.90 -2.39 -13.57
N ASN A 6 -17.67 -2.85 -13.77
CA ASN A 6 -16.96 -3.80 -12.91
C ASN A 6 -15.89 -3.14 -12.01
N SER A 7 -16.01 -1.84 -11.74
CA SER A 7 -15.08 -1.10 -10.87
C SER A 7 -15.48 -1.21 -9.39
N PHE A 8 -14.52 -1.00 -8.49
CA PHE A 8 -14.81 -0.91 -7.06
C PHE A 8 -15.81 0.21 -6.72
N ASP A 9 -15.81 1.30 -7.51
CA ASP A 9 -16.77 2.38 -7.40
C ASP A 9 -18.19 1.94 -7.77
N ALA A 10 -18.35 1.10 -8.81
CA ALA A 10 -19.64 0.53 -9.17
C ALA A 10 -20.19 -0.39 -8.07
N LEU A 11 -19.33 -1.23 -7.48
CA LEU A 11 -19.68 -2.08 -6.32
C LEU A 11 -20.14 -1.23 -5.13
N TYR A 12 -19.46 -0.11 -4.85
CA TYR A 12 -19.88 0.81 -3.78
C TYR A 12 -21.22 1.49 -4.06
N ALA A 13 -21.52 1.78 -5.33
CA ALA A 13 -22.76 2.44 -5.74
C ALA A 13 -23.96 1.48 -5.79
N GLU A 14 -23.74 0.19 -6.03
CA GLU A 14 -24.80 -0.82 -6.21
C GLU A 14 -25.53 -1.21 -4.92
N VAL A 15 -24.90 -1.05 -3.75
CA VAL A 15 -25.37 -1.58 -2.45
C VAL A 15 -26.55 -0.77 -1.85
N GLY A 16 -27.38 -0.16 -2.69
CA GLY A 16 -28.54 0.63 -2.32
C GLY A 16 -29.43 -0.01 -1.23
N SER A 17 -29.65 0.76 -0.14
CA SER A 17 -30.67 0.61 0.91
C SER A 17 -30.70 -0.66 1.79
N HIS A 18 -30.00 -1.75 1.48
CA HIS A 18 -30.15 -3.02 2.22
C HIS A 18 -28.93 -3.43 3.07
N ARG A 19 -27.76 -2.83 2.87
CA ARG A 19 -26.55 -3.09 3.69
C ARG A 19 -25.70 -1.83 3.78
N SER A 20 -25.16 -1.53 4.95
CA SER A 20 -24.15 -0.46 5.06
C SER A 20 -22.83 -0.97 4.49
N VAL A 21 -22.36 -0.35 3.40
CA VAL A 21 -20.98 -0.53 2.93
C VAL A 21 -20.04 0.13 3.96
N MET A 22 -18.86 -0.45 4.16
CA MET A 22 -17.86 0.13 5.07
C MET A 22 -17.55 1.58 4.65
N PRO A 23 -17.59 2.55 5.60
CA PRO A 23 -17.17 3.92 5.31
C PRO A 23 -15.75 3.98 4.74
N TRP A 24 -15.50 4.88 3.79
CA TRP A 24 -14.20 4.95 3.11
C TRP A 24 -13.01 5.12 4.06
N GLY A 25 -13.19 5.86 5.17
CA GLY A 25 -12.12 6.06 6.16
C GLY A 25 -11.76 4.77 6.91
N GLU A 26 -12.76 3.96 7.24
CA GLU A 26 -12.57 2.63 7.85
C GLU A 26 -11.91 1.66 6.87
N LEU A 27 -12.33 1.69 5.59
CA LEU A 27 -11.71 0.89 4.54
C LEU A 27 -10.24 1.24 4.36
N LEU A 28 -9.92 2.54 4.28
CA LEU A 28 -8.54 3.01 4.20
C LEU A 28 -7.72 2.52 5.40
N GLY A 29 -8.28 2.60 6.62
CA GLY A 29 -7.64 2.06 7.83
C GLY A 29 -7.38 0.56 7.76
N PHE A 30 -8.35 -0.22 7.27
CA PHE A 30 -8.22 -1.67 7.08
C PHE A 30 -7.13 -2.00 6.06
N VAL A 31 -7.17 -1.40 4.87
CA VAL A 31 -6.21 -1.67 3.79
C VAL A 31 -4.79 -1.28 4.21
N ARG A 32 -4.65 -0.19 4.98
CA ARG A 32 -3.36 0.30 5.50
C ARG A 32 -2.66 -0.72 6.40
N ARG A 33 -3.41 -1.48 7.21
CA ARG A 33 -2.84 -2.46 8.16
C ARG A 33 -2.55 -3.83 7.56
N PHE A 34 -2.82 -4.03 6.26
CA PHE A 34 -2.80 -5.36 5.63
C PHE A 34 -1.77 -5.49 4.48
N PRO A 35 -0.47 -5.28 4.72
CA PRO A 35 0.56 -5.23 3.67
C PRO A 35 0.88 -6.58 3.02
N GLN A 36 0.39 -7.67 3.62
CA GLN A 36 0.64 -9.04 3.19
C GLN A 36 -0.08 -9.41 1.88
N ILE A 37 -1.14 -8.68 1.57
CA ILE A 37 -1.93 -8.84 0.34
C ILE A 37 -2.01 -7.52 -0.41
N ALA A 38 -2.28 -7.59 -1.71
CA ALA A 38 -2.54 -6.42 -2.54
C ALA A 38 -3.67 -5.55 -1.94
N ALA A 39 -3.53 -4.23 -1.97
CA ALA A 39 -4.47 -3.27 -1.40
C ALA A 39 -5.92 -3.49 -1.89
N PHE A 40 -6.11 -3.79 -3.17
CA PHE A 40 -7.44 -4.12 -3.71
C PHE A 40 -8.05 -5.37 -3.06
N ASN A 41 -7.27 -6.45 -2.91
CA ASN A 41 -7.74 -7.66 -2.24
C ASN A 41 -8.00 -7.42 -0.73
N ALA A 42 -7.18 -6.59 -0.08
CA ALA A 42 -7.45 -6.17 1.30
C ALA A 42 -8.77 -5.41 1.40
N ALA A 43 -9.10 -4.59 0.40
CA ALA A 43 -10.37 -3.88 0.36
C ALA A 43 -11.57 -4.83 0.17
N LEU A 44 -11.42 -5.89 -0.65
CA LEU A 44 -12.43 -6.94 -0.79
C LEU A 44 -12.64 -7.73 0.50
N ILE A 45 -11.56 -8.08 1.20
CA ILE A 45 -11.64 -8.73 2.50
C ILE A 45 -12.39 -7.84 3.49
N ALA A 46 -12.08 -6.55 3.54
CA ALA A 46 -12.75 -5.61 4.45
C ALA A 46 -14.28 -5.57 4.28
N GLN A 47 -14.79 -5.74 3.05
CA GLN A 47 -16.23 -5.79 2.79
C GLN A 47 -16.87 -7.11 3.25
N GLN A 48 -16.12 -8.20 3.27
CA GLN A 48 -16.59 -9.53 3.66
C GLN A 48 -16.50 -9.72 5.18
N ASN A 49 -15.36 -9.33 5.78
CA ASN A 49 -15.08 -9.40 7.20
C ASN A 49 -14.18 -8.24 7.63
N ALA A 50 -14.78 -7.21 8.24
CA ALA A 50 -14.07 -6.05 8.78
C ALA A 50 -13.15 -6.40 9.96
N GLY A 51 -13.42 -7.52 10.64
CA GLY A 51 -12.67 -8.03 11.79
C GLY A 51 -11.40 -8.78 11.41
N ALA A 52 -11.22 -9.15 10.14
CA ALA A 52 -10.07 -9.95 9.71
C ALA A 52 -8.74 -9.32 10.14
N ILE A 53 -7.84 -10.17 10.63
CA ILE A 53 -6.56 -9.82 11.27
C ILE A 53 -5.40 -10.19 10.34
N PHE A 54 -5.36 -11.44 9.90
CA PHE A 54 -4.30 -11.98 9.06
C PHE A 54 -4.85 -13.20 8.33
N VAL A 55 -4.77 -13.18 7.00
CA VAL A 55 -5.41 -14.18 6.15
C VAL A 55 -4.37 -14.86 5.27
N GLU A 56 -4.55 -16.16 5.07
CA GLU A 56 -3.72 -16.97 4.19
C GLU A 56 -4.58 -18.07 3.55
N THR A 57 -4.04 -18.74 2.54
CA THR A 57 -4.69 -19.94 1.98
C THR A 57 -4.58 -21.10 2.97
N GLU A 58 -5.50 -22.06 2.91
CA GLU A 58 -5.42 -23.31 3.69
C GLU A 58 -4.03 -23.97 3.57
N HIS A 59 -3.54 -24.09 2.33
CA HIS A 59 -2.21 -24.63 2.08
C HIS A 59 -1.10 -23.83 2.77
N ALA A 60 -1.18 -22.49 2.76
CA ALA A 60 -0.17 -21.66 3.43
C ALA A 60 -0.29 -21.74 4.96
N TRP A 61 -1.50 -21.85 5.51
CA TRP A 61 -1.71 -22.11 6.94
C TRP A 61 -1.02 -23.39 7.38
N GLN A 62 -1.20 -24.47 6.62
CA GLN A 62 -0.58 -25.76 6.92
C GLN A 62 0.95 -25.71 6.76
N GLN A 63 1.45 -25.22 5.62
CA GLN A 63 2.87 -25.32 5.28
C GLN A 63 3.76 -24.28 5.97
N LYS A 64 3.29 -23.04 6.14
CA LYS A 64 4.09 -21.95 6.72
C LYS A 64 3.92 -21.81 8.23
N PHE A 65 2.73 -22.13 8.74
CA PHE A 65 2.37 -21.87 10.13
C PHE A 65 2.02 -23.14 10.92
N GLY A 66 1.91 -24.30 10.28
CA GLY A 66 1.53 -25.55 10.94
C GLY A 66 0.12 -25.50 11.52
N ARG A 67 -0.77 -24.69 10.92
CA ARG A 67 -2.16 -24.50 11.35
C ARG A 67 -3.12 -25.19 10.38
N LEU A 68 -4.25 -25.65 10.90
CA LEU A 68 -5.34 -26.26 10.14
C LEU A 68 -6.59 -25.39 10.27
N LEU A 69 -7.51 -25.49 9.32
CA LEU A 69 -8.80 -24.80 9.40
C LEU A 69 -9.65 -25.38 10.53
N ALA A 70 -10.45 -24.53 11.17
CA ALA A 70 -11.55 -24.95 12.04
C ALA A 70 -12.68 -25.58 11.20
N ASP A 71 -13.53 -26.39 11.83
CA ASP A 71 -14.64 -27.06 11.14
C ASP A 71 -15.67 -26.04 10.58
N GLU A 72 -15.80 -24.90 11.27
CA GLU A 72 -16.69 -23.78 10.94
C GLU A 72 -16.01 -22.64 10.18
N ALA A 73 -14.79 -22.86 9.66
CA ALA A 73 -13.98 -21.83 9.00
C ALA A 73 -14.75 -21.12 7.87
N VAL A 74 -14.77 -19.78 7.91
CA VAL A 74 -15.44 -18.97 6.89
C VAL A 74 -14.47 -18.59 5.78
N ALA A 75 -14.72 -19.06 4.57
CA ALA A 75 -13.91 -18.71 3.41
C ALA A 75 -14.14 -17.25 2.98
N LEU A 76 -13.04 -16.50 2.82
CA LEU A 76 -13.02 -15.16 2.24
C LEU A 76 -12.51 -15.22 0.80
N ILE A 77 -13.10 -14.40 -0.07
CA ILE A 77 -12.80 -14.40 -1.51
C ILE A 77 -11.85 -13.26 -1.85
N VAL A 78 -10.79 -13.58 -2.58
CA VAL A 78 -9.83 -12.62 -3.14
C VAL A 78 -9.62 -12.85 -4.63
N LEU A 79 -9.23 -11.81 -5.37
CA LEU A 79 -8.83 -11.95 -6.77
C LEU A 79 -7.47 -12.66 -6.85
N HIS A 80 -7.32 -13.51 -7.86
CA HIS A 80 -6.06 -14.20 -8.14
C HIS A 80 -5.62 -13.94 -9.60
N PRO A 81 -4.37 -13.54 -9.86
CA PRO A 81 -3.91 -13.39 -11.24
C PRO A 81 -4.10 -14.69 -12.05
N PHE A 82 -4.62 -14.59 -13.27
CA PHE A 82 -4.82 -15.72 -14.19
C PHE A 82 -5.80 -16.82 -13.71
N ALA A 83 -6.59 -16.52 -12.68
CA ALA A 83 -7.76 -17.28 -12.26
C ALA A 83 -8.88 -16.28 -11.88
N PRO A 84 -10.15 -16.68 -11.74
CA PRO A 84 -11.19 -15.73 -11.37
C PRO A 84 -11.03 -15.25 -9.92
N VAL A 85 -10.92 -16.18 -8.97
CA VAL A 85 -10.83 -15.91 -7.53
C VAL A 85 -10.09 -17.03 -6.80
N ARG A 86 -9.74 -16.79 -5.53
CA ARG A 86 -9.19 -17.78 -4.60
C ARG A 86 -9.79 -17.59 -3.20
N PHE A 87 -9.92 -18.68 -2.45
CA PHE A 87 -10.26 -18.63 -1.02
C PHE A 87 -9.05 -18.43 -0.12
N VAL A 88 -9.23 -17.57 0.88
CA VAL A 88 -8.33 -17.36 2.02
C VAL A 88 -9.15 -17.40 3.31
N TYR A 89 -8.49 -17.65 4.43
CA TYR A 89 -9.12 -17.83 5.73
C TYR A 89 -8.41 -16.98 6.76
N ASP A 90 -9.15 -16.37 7.68
CA ASP A 90 -8.56 -15.59 8.76
C ASP A 90 -7.84 -16.49 9.77
N VAL A 91 -6.91 -15.93 10.53
CA VAL A 91 -6.24 -16.61 11.63
C VAL A 91 -7.23 -17.11 12.68
N GLU A 92 -8.34 -16.40 12.89
CA GLU A 92 -9.41 -16.82 13.80
C GLU A 92 -10.12 -18.10 13.33
N ASP A 93 -10.16 -18.36 12.02
CA ASP A 93 -10.74 -19.57 11.40
C ASP A 93 -9.80 -20.79 11.44
N THR A 94 -8.75 -20.75 12.26
CA THR A 94 -7.71 -21.80 12.28
C THR A 94 -7.34 -22.23 13.69
N HIS A 95 -6.81 -23.45 13.80
CA HIS A 95 -6.26 -23.99 15.04
C HIS A 95 -4.82 -24.44 14.83
N GLY A 96 -4.00 -24.32 15.87
CA GLY A 96 -2.59 -24.71 15.84
C GLY A 96 -1.67 -23.74 16.60
N PRO A 97 -0.35 -23.77 16.33
CA PRO A 97 0.63 -22.93 17.00
C PRO A 97 0.35 -21.43 16.83
N PRO A 98 0.76 -20.57 17.79
CA PRO A 98 0.57 -19.13 17.67
C PRO A 98 1.31 -18.59 16.42
N VAL A 99 0.63 -17.72 15.67
CA VAL A 99 1.24 -17.05 14.51
C VAL A 99 2.29 -16.04 14.99
N PRO A 100 3.51 -16.04 14.42
CA PRO A 100 4.54 -15.08 14.80
C PRO A 100 4.08 -13.63 14.63
N ASP A 101 4.33 -12.76 15.61
CA ASP A 101 3.99 -11.33 15.54
C ASP A 101 4.64 -10.65 14.33
N ALA A 102 5.82 -11.08 13.91
CA ALA A 102 6.49 -10.57 12.70
C ALA A 102 5.77 -10.93 11.39
N ALA A 103 4.91 -11.96 11.37
CA ALA A 103 4.09 -12.27 10.21
C ALA A 103 2.87 -11.33 10.15
N VAL A 104 2.21 -11.07 11.28
CA VAL A 104 1.05 -10.18 11.36
C VAL A 104 1.48 -8.71 11.24
N ASN A 105 2.57 -8.34 11.93
CA ASN A 105 3.09 -6.99 12.06
C ASN A 105 4.54 -6.89 11.56
N PRO A 106 4.79 -7.05 10.24
CA PRO A 106 6.14 -7.20 9.67
C PRO A 106 7.06 -6.00 9.87
N PHE A 107 6.50 -4.82 10.19
CA PHE A 107 7.27 -3.59 10.37
C PHE A 107 7.21 -3.01 11.79
N LYS A 108 6.74 -3.77 12.79
CA LYS A 108 6.61 -3.29 14.18
C LYS A 108 7.93 -2.79 14.77
N ALA A 109 9.03 -3.48 14.48
CA ALA A 109 10.39 -3.14 14.94
C ALA A 109 11.29 -2.61 13.82
N ALA A 110 10.71 -2.18 12.70
CA ALA A 110 11.49 -1.75 11.54
C ALA A 110 12.00 -0.31 11.72
N GLY A 111 13.25 -0.07 11.31
CA GLY A 111 13.89 1.24 11.38
C GLY A 111 13.29 2.28 10.42
N ALA A 112 13.85 3.49 10.44
CA ALA A 112 13.52 4.51 9.45
C ALA A 112 14.09 4.15 8.06
N PRO A 113 13.52 4.69 6.97
CA PRO A 113 14.14 4.62 5.65
C PRO A 113 15.59 5.13 5.65
N THR A 114 16.42 4.53 4.80
CA THR A 114 17.85 4.84 4.64
C THR A 114 18.13 5.50 3.28
N TRP A 115 19.29 6.12 3.13
CA TRP A 115 19.71 6.67 1.83
C TRP A 115 20.05 5.58 0.81
N ASP A 116 20.59 4.45 1.25
CA ASP A 116 20.82 3.29 0.38
C ASP A 116 19.50 2.69 -0.13
N GLY A 117 18.51 2.55 0.75
CA GLY A 117 17.18 2.14 0.35
C GLY A 117 16.55 3.11 -0.65
N HIS A 118 16.70 4.42 -0.42
CA HIS A 118 16.27 5.43 -1.40
C HIS A 118 16.98 5.27 -2.76
N ARG A 119 18.29 5.04 -2.77
CA ARG A 119 19.05 4.81 -4.02
C ARG A 119 18.50 3.61 -4.79
N LEU A 120 18.21 2.49 -4.10
CA LEU A 120 17.61 1.31 -4.72
C LEU A 120 16.22 1.61 -5.31
N VAL A 121 15.42 2.40 -4.60
CA VAL A 121 14.11 2.85 -5.11
C VAL A 121 14.29 3.65 -6.41
N MET A 122 15.17 4.64 -6.41
CA MET A 122 15.42 5.48 -7.58
C MET A 122 15.97 4.67 -8.77
N GLU A 123 16.82 3.68 -8.52
CA GLU A 123 17.32 2.78 -9.57
C GLU A 123 16.19 1.94 -10.21
N VAL A 124 15.26 1.43 -9.40
CA VAL A 124 14.07 0.73 -9.90
C VAL A 124 13.22 1.67 -10.76
N LEU A 125 12.97 2.89 -10.31
CA LEU A 125 12.19 3.89 -11.04
C LEU A 125 12.86 4.25 -12.38
N HIS A 126 14.17 4.54 -12.37
CA HIS A 126 14.92 4.86 -13.57
C HIS A 126 14.88 3.72 -14.60
N ARG A 127 15.06 2.46 -14.18
CA ARG A 127 14.92 1.29 -15.07
C ARG A 127 13.53 1.15 -15.69
N LYS A 128 12.50 1.62 -14.99
CA LYS A 128 11.12 1.69 -15.50
C LYS A 128 10.87 2.90 -16.39
N GLY A 129 11.86 3.79 -16.53
CA GLY A 129 11.77 5.05 -17.27
C GLY A 129 11.03 6.15 -16.53
N LEU A 130 11.01 6.10 -15.20
CA LEU A 130 10.44 7.12 -14.34
C LEU A 130 11.56 7.94 -13.71
N ASP A 131 11.82 9.09 -14.32
CA ASP A 131 12.72 10.10 -13.77
C ASP A 131 11.87 11.17 -13.08
N LEU A 132 11.85 11.16 -11.75
CA LEU A 132 11.08 12.11 -10.96
C LEU A 132 11.79 13.47 -10.91
N ALA A 133 11.09 14.53 -11.29
CA ALA A 133 11.58 15.91 -11.21
C ALA A 133 11.10 16.59 -9.92
N GLY A 134 11.76 17.69 -9.52
CA GLY A 134 11.25 18.56 -8.44
C GLY A 134 11.38 18.02 -7.01
N LEU A 135 12.13 16.93 -6.80
CA LEU A 135 12.37 16.40 -5.45
C LEU A 135 13.10 17.43 -4.57
N PRO A 136 12.74 17.53 -3.27
CA PRO A 136 13.28 18.56 -2.40
C PRO A 136 14.73 18.27 -2.01
N LYS A 137 15.47 19.32 -1.63
CA LYS A 137 16.73 19.17 -0.89
C LYS A 137 16.40 18.88 0.57
N THR A 138 16.70 17.68 1.04
CA THR A 138 16.49 17.26 2.44
C THR A 138 17.58 16.29 2.89
N GLN A 139 17.89 16.30 4.18
CA GLN A 139 18.81 15.34 4.80
C GLN A 139 18.08 14.10 5.36
N SER A 140 16.75 14.10 5.35
CA SER A 140 15.93 12.99 5.85
C SER A 140 15.49 12.06 4.71
N PRO A 141 15.91 10.78 4.70
CA PRO A 141 15.42 9.80 3.74
C PRO A 141 13.90 9.59 3.84
N THR A 142 13.33 9.76 5.03
CA THR A 142 11.88 9.64 5.25
C THR A 142 11.13 10.78 4.56
N VAL A 143 11.63 12.01 4.67
CA VAL A 143 11.05 13.16 3.96
C VAL A 143 11.19 12.96 2.45
N MET A 144 12.38 12.56 1.98
CA MET A 144 12.61 12.29 0.56
C MET A 144 11.65 11.22 0.02
N LEU A 145 11.50 10.10 0.74
CA LEU A 145 10.57 9.04 0.35
C LEU A 145 9.12 9.52 0.31
N LYS A 146 8.69 10.42 1.21
CA LYS A 146 7.35 11.02 1.13
C LYS A 146 7.12 11.65 -0.23
N HIS A 147 8.05 12.51 -0.67
CA HIS A 147 7.91 13.24 -1.92
C HIS A 147 7.98 12.30 -3.12
N VAL A 148 8.84 11.28 -3.08
CA VAL A 148 8.83 10.21 -4.09
C VAL A 148 7.45 9.54 -4.17
N LEU A 149 6.84 9.19 -3.03
CA LEU A 149 5.51 8.59 -3.02
C LEU A 149 4.42 9.53 -3.53
N ASP A 150 4.49 10.82 -3.19
CA ASP A 150 3.54 11.83 -3.69
C ASP A 150 3.60 11.95 -5.22
N GLU A 151 4.81 12.02 -5.80
CA GLU A 151 4.99 12.06 -7.25
C GLU A 151 4.51 10.78 -7.92
N LEU A 152 4.84 9.61 -7.35
CA LEU A 152 4.35 8.32 -7.86
C LEU A 152 2.83 8.24 -7.79
N ALA A 153 2.20 8.75 -6.73
CA ALA A 153 0.76 8.77 -6.60
C ALA A 153 0.10 9.57 -7.73
N LEU A 154 0.63 10.76 -8.04
CA LEU A 154 0.14 11.59 -9.16
C LEU A 154 0.34 10.91 -10.51
N VAL A 155 1.50 10.28 -10.75
CA VAL A 155 1.77 9.53 -11.99
C VAL A 155 0.83 8.34 -12.13
N TYR A 156 0.77 7.45 -11.14
CA TYR A 156 0.01 6.20 -11.23
C TYR A 156 -1.50 6.37 -11.11
N ALA A 157 -1.98 7.52 -10.63
CA ALA A 157 -3.38 7.89 -10.73
C ALA A 157 -3.72 8.52 -12.11
N GLY A 158 -2.72 8.79 -12.96
CA GLY A 158 -2.92 9.42 -14.26
C GLY A 158 -3.20 10.92 -14.18
N HIS A 159 -2.86 11.57 -13.07
CA HIS A 159 -3.09 13.01 -12.86
C HIS A 159 -2.03 13.88 -13.54
N LEU A 160 -0.87 13.32 -13.88
CA LEU A 160 0.16 13.99 -14.72
C LEU A 160 0.00 13.67 -16.22
N GLY A 161 -1.16 13.13 -16.61
CA GLY A 161 -1.43 12.68 -17.97
C GLY A 161 -1.07 11.21 -18.21
N ALA A 162 -1.13 10.79 -19.47
CA ALA A 162 -0.88 9.41 -19.86
C ALA A 162 0.62 9.09 -19.78
N PHE A 163 0.94 7.88 -19.31
CA PHE A 163 2.30 7.35 -19.31
C PHE A 163 2.31 5.96 -19.98
N PRO A 164 2.31 5.90 -21.33
CA PRO A 164 2.09 4.65 -22.08
C PRO A 164 3.11 3.55 -21.77
N LYS A 165 4.36 3.92 -21.47
CA LYS A 165 5.43 2.96 -21.11
C LYS A 165 5.08 2.11 -19.89
N LEU A 166 4.20 2.60 -19.02
CA LEU A 166 3.73 1.92 -17.83
C LEU A 166 2.26 1.46 -17.94
N GLY A 167 1.64 1.63 -19.11
CA GLY A 167 0.23 1.34 -19.31
C GLY A 167 -0.71 2.26 -18.53
N ILE A 168 -0.27 3.47 -18.18
CA ILE A 168 -1.06 4.44 -17.42
C ILE A 168 -1.81 5.34 -18.40
N ALA A 169 -3.14 5.36 -18.29
CA ALA A 169 -3.98 6.30 -19.02
C ALA A 169 -4.09 7.64 -18.26
N ALA A 170 -4.30 8.74 -18.99
CA ALA A 170 -4.64 10.00 -18.37
C ALA A 170 -6.00 9.88 -17.67
N SER A 171 -6.08 10.37 -16.44
CA SER A 171 -7.36 10.55 -15.76
C SER A 171 -8.02 11.87 -16.20
N GLU A 172 -9.35 11.90 -16.26
CA GLU A 172 -10.09 13.16 -16.27
C GLU A 172 -9.80 13.87 -14.95
N THR A 173 -9.08 15.01 -15.00
CA THR A 173 -8.79 15.81 -13.81
C THR A 173 -9.95 16.76 -13.53
N ASP A 174 -10.31 16.91 -12.27
CA ASP A 174 -11.28 17.89 -11.84
C ASP A 174 -10.74 19.31 -11.98
N ILE A 175 -11.63 20.27 -12.23
CA ILE A 175 -11.27 21.65 -12.59
C ILE A 175 -10.45 22.33 -11.48
N ASP A 176 -10.70 22.01 -10.20
CA ASP A 176 -10.01 22.60 -9.04
C ASP A 176 -8.89 21.70 -8.46
N GLY A 177 -8.65 20.52 -9.05
CA GLY A 177 -7.60 19.59 -8.62
C GLY A 177 -7.79 18.98 -7.23
N ARG A 178 -8.98 19.10 -6.65
CA ARG A 178 -9.31 18.62 -5.31
C ARG A 178 -9.39 17.10 -5.25
N GLN A 179 -10.06 16.47 -6.22
CA GLN A 179 -10.10 15.03 -6.38
C GLN A 179 -8.69 14.49 -6.60
N SER A 180 -7.95 15.06 -7.55
CA SER A 180 -6.57 14.64 -7.83
C SER A 180 -5.67 14.68 -6.59
N ARG A 181 -5.74 15.77 -5.83
CA ARG A 181 -4.99 15.90 -4.56
C ARG A 181 -5.44 14.89 -3.52
N PHE A 182 -6.74 14.71 -3.33
CA PHE A 182 -7.28 13.80 -2.32
C PHE A 182 -6.93 12.34 -2.62
N GLU A 183 -7.01 11.93 -3.88
CA GLU A 183 -6.62 10.59 -4.32
C GLU A 183 -5.12 10.37 -4.12
N ALA A 184 -4.28 11.35 -4.51
CA ALA A 184 -2.84 11.27 -4.27
C ALA A 184 -2.50 11.18 -2.77
N GLU A 185 -3.15 11.98 -1.92
CA GLU A 185 -3.01 11.91 -0.46
C GLU A 185 -3.41 10.53 0.08
N CYS A 186 -4.50 9.94 -0.42
CA CYS A 186 -4.94 8.58 -0.05
C CYS A 186 -3.89 7.54 -0.44
N ILE A 187 -3.38 7.59 -1.67
CA ILE A 187 -2.38 6.64 -2.19
C ILE A 187 -1.09 6.72 -1.38
N THR A 188 -0.51 7.91 -1.21
CA THR A 188 0.71 8.11 -0.41
C THR A 188 0.50 7.59 1.00
N TRP A 189 -0.62 7.97 1.63
CA TRP A 189 -0.90 7.57 3.00
C TRP A 189 -1.02 6.05 3.11
N LEU A 190 -1.80 5.38 2.25
CA LEU A 190 -1.94 3.93 2.24
C LEU A 190 -0.60 3.22 2.10
N ILE A 191 0.19 3.57 1.08
CA ILE A 191 1.50 2.96 0.84
C ILE A 191 2.37 3.15 2.09
N ALA A 192 2.54 4.39 2.56
CA ALA A 192 3.37 4.68 3.72
C ALA A 192 3.04 3.80 4.93
N GLY A 193 1.75 3.63 5.25
CA GLY A 193 1.34 2.75 6.35
C GLY A 193 1.61 1.27 6.11
N ARG A 194 1.39 0.81 4.89
CA ARG A 194 1.66 -0.57 4.48
C ARG A 194 3.16 -0.88 4.48
N LEU A 195 4.01 0.12 4.30
CA LEU A 195 5.47 0.02 4.48
C LEU A 195 5.91 0.18 5.95
N GLY A 196 4.97 0.31 6.89
CA GLY A 196 5.25 0.50 8.32
C GLY A 196 5.75 1.90 8.69
N LEU A 197 5.54 2.90 7.84
CA LEU A 197 5.95 4.28 8.10
C LEU A 197 4.87 5.01 8.91
N LYS A 198 5.31 5.70 9.96
CA LYS A 198 4.46 6.56 10.80
C LYS A 198 4.31 7.95 10.18
N MET A 199 3.63 8.00 9.04
CA MET A 199 3.34 9.25 8.33
C MET A 199 1.89 9.68 8.59
N ALA A 200 1.72 10.89 9.11
CA ALA A 200 0.40 11.48 9.33
C ALA A 200 -0.29 11.75 7.99
N ALA A 201 -1.62 11.63 7.97
CA ALA A 201 -2.40 12.20 6.88
C ALA A 201 -2.21 13.72 6.84
N THR A 202 -2.21 14.28 5.64
CA THR A 202 -2.06 15.73 5.39
C THR A 202 -3.28 16.26 4.66
N GLY A 203 -3.37 17.59 4.57
CA GLY A 203 -4.35 18.27 3.72
C GLY A 203 -5.79 17.80 3.91
N THR A 204 -6.43 17.46 2.81
CA THR A 204 -7.86 17.14 2.74
C THR A 204 -8.14 15.77 3.37
N LEU A 205 -7.24 14.80 3.17
CA LEU A 205 -7.34 13.48 3.81
C LEU A 205 -7.34 13.59 5.33
N LYS A 206 -6.51 14.46 5.91
CA LYS A 206 -6.51 14.71 7.35
C LYS A 206 -7.85 15.27 7.84
N GLY A 207 -8.40 16.24 7.11
CA GLY A 207 -9.71 16.82 7.36
C GLY A 207 -10.80 15.76 7.41
N TYR A 208 -10.86 14.93 6.37
CA TYR A 208 -11.78 13.81 6.27
C TYR A 208 -11.64 12.81 7.43
N LEU A 209 -10.42 12.28 7.67
CA LEU A 209 -10.19 11.21 8.66
C LEU A 209 -10.35 11.67 10.11
N LYS A 210 -9.97 12.91 10.42
CA LYS A 210 -9.93 13.41 11.81
C LYS A 210 -11.16 14.24 12.19
N HIS A 211 -11.68 15.01 11.24
CA HIS A 211 -12.72 16.00 11.50
C HIS A 211 -14.05 15.63 10.86
N GLY A 212 -14.12 14.50 10.13
CA GLY A 212 -15.35 14.06 9.47
C GLY A 212 -15.80 15.03 8.37
N GLU A 213 -14.87 15.78 7.79
CA GLU A 213 -15.16 16.68 6.66
C GLU A 213 -15.76 15.90 5.49
N LEU A 214 -16.50 16.59 4.62
CA LEU A 214 -17.16 15.94 3.50
C LEU A 214 -16.15 15.27 2.56
N LEU A 215 -16.44 14.02 2.22
CA LEU A 215 -15.66 13.24 1.25
C LEU A 215 -15.74 13.92 -0.14
N PRO A 216 -14.62 14.39 -0.72
CA PRO A 216 -14.64 14.95 -2.07
C PRO A 216 -14.93 13.86 -3.11
N PRO A 217 -15.22 14.22 -4.37
CA PRO A 217 -15.26 13.26 -5.47
C PRO A 217 -13.98 12.44 -5.50
N LEU A 218 -14.12 11.12 -5.67
CA LEU A 218 -13.00 10.19 -5.71
C LEU A 218 -13.34 8.96 -6.55
N SER A 219 -12.32 8.35 -7.14
CA SER A 219 -12.36 6.99 -7.65
C SER A 219 -11.59 6.07 -6.71
N ARG A 220 -12.34 5.21 -6.00
CA ARG A 220 -11.77 4.20 -5.10
C ARG A 220 -10.93 3.20 -5.88
N ASP A 221 -11.41 2.84 -7.06
CA ASP A 221 -10.77 1.91 -7.98
C ASP A 221 -9.37 2.42 -8.34
N ARG A 222 -9.28 3.68 -8.78
CA ARG A 222 -8.00 4.34 -9.09
C ARG A 222 -7.05 4.33 -7.89
N VAL A 223 -7.50 4.75 -6.71
CA VAL A 223 -6.67 4.75 -5.50
C VAL A 223 -6.10 3.36 -5.20
N LEU A 224 -6.94 2.32 -5.16
CA LEU A 224 -6.52 0.96 -4.83
C LEU A 224 -5.60 0.35 -5.91
N HIS A 225 -5.88 0.61 -7.19
CA HIS A 225 -5.05 0.14 -8.29
C HIS A 225 -3.71 0.86 -8.37
N SER A 226 -3.65 2.17 -8.13
CA SER A 226 -2.39 2.91 -8.07
C SER A 226 -1.51 2.43 -6.93
N VAL A 227 -2.06 2.17 -5.74
CA VAL A 227 -1.32 1.55 -4.61
C VAL A 227 -0.72 0.21 -5.03
N ASN A 228 -1.54 -0.68 -5.61
CA ASN A 228 -1.07 -1.98 -6.09
C ASN A 228 0.04 -1.86 -7.15
N ALA A 229 -0.13 -0.96 -8.12
CA ALA A 229 0.81 -0.76 -9.21
C ALA A 229 2.16 -0.27 -8.69
N ILE A 230 2.16 0.72 -7.79
CA ILE A 230 3.37 1.26 -7.16
C ILE A 230 4.07 0.18 -6.33
N GLU A 231 3.35 -0.52 -5.44
CA GLU A 231 3.94 -1.57 -4.60
C GLU A 231 4.52 -2.70 -5.45
N LYS A 232 3.85 -3.07 -6.55
CA LYS A 232 4.31 -4.12 -7.47
C LYS A 232 5.65 -3.81 -8.14
N LEU A 233 6.00 -2.53 -8.33
CA LEU A 233 7.32 -2.15 -8.85
C LEU A 233 8.47 -2.71 -8.01
N PHE A 234 8.22 -2.86 -6.71
CA PHE A 234 9.20 -3.28 -5.72
C PHE A 234 8.91 -4.69 -5.17
N GLY A 235 8.03 -5.46 -5.82
CA GLY A 235 7.69 -6.82 -5.42
C GLY A 235 6.59 -6.92 -4.34
N GLY A 236 5.80 -5.85 -4.16
CA GLY A 236 4.72 -5.77 -3.16
C GLY A 236 5.13 -4.97 -1.91
N ALA A 237 4.16 -4.65 -1.04
CA ALA A 237 4.38 -3.80 0.13
C ALA A 237 5.49 -4.30 1.05
N LEU A 238 5.55 -5.61 1.32
CA LEU A 238 6.59 -6.16 2.18
C LEU A 238 7.99 -5.98 1.62
N ALA A 239 8.17 -6.32 0.34
CA ALA A 239 9.45 -6.22 -0.34
C ALA A 239 9.87 -4.75 -0.43
N PHE A 240 8.95 -3.86 -0.80
CA PHE A 240 9.19 -2.43 -0.81
C PHE A 240 9.62 -1.90 0.57
N GLY A 241 8.92 -2.32 1.63
CA GLY A 241 9.22 -1.89 2.99
C GLY A 241 10.59 -2.37 3.48
N ARG A 242 11.08 -3.52 2.99
CA ARG A 242 12.47 -3.95 3.20
C ARG A 242 13.44 -3.12 2.38
N THR A 243 13.18 -2.92 1.09
CA THR A 243 14.02 -2.14 0.18
C THR A 243 14.32 -0.74 0.72
N ILE A 244 13.32 -0.01 1.22
CA ILE A 244 13.52 1.36 1.73
C ILE A 244 14.38 1.41 3.00
N ARG A 245 14.65 0.27 3.64
CA ARG A 245 15.44 0.13 4.87
C ARG A 245 16.76 -0.61 4.65
N GLU A 246 17.09 -0.96 3.41
CA GLU A 246 18.39 -1.56 3.09
C GLU A 246 19.50 -0.59 3.48
N ASP A 247 20.46 -1.06 4.24
CA ASP A 247 21.64 -0.30 4.63
C ASP A 247 22.84 -1.11 4.13
N VAL A 248 23.53 -0.62 3.10
CA VAL A 248 24.71 -1.31 2.60
C VAL A 248 25.83 -0.94 3.56
N PRO A 249 26.39 -1.89 4.34
CA PRO A 249 27.45 -1.57 5.26
C PRO A 249 28.61 -0.93 4.49
N SER A 250 29.09 0.23 4.96
CA SER A 250 30.33 0.83 4.47
C SER A 250 31.41 -0.24 4.43
N LEU A 251 31.95 -0.52 3.24
CA LEU A 251 33.04 -1.48 3.03
C LEU A 251 34.38 -1.03 3.62
N PHE A 252 34.43 0.10 4.35
CA PHE A 252 35.64 0.57 5.01
C PHE A 252 35.66 0.11 6.47
N PRO A 253 36.63 -0.74 6.88
CA PRO A 253 36.90 -0.99 8.30
C PRO A 253 37.24 0.33 9.00
N LEU A 254 36.60 0.61 10.13
CA LEU A 254 36.81 1.81 10.97
C LEU A 254 38.19 1.86 11.67
N THR A 255 39.22 1.19 11.16
CA THR A 255 40.53 1.03 11.83
C THR A 255 41.70 1.61 11.04
N GLN A 256 41.53 2.77 10.39
CA GLN A 256 42.67 3.46 9.76
C GLN A 256 42.63 4.99 9.88
N GLN A 257 42.15 5.52 11.01
CA GLN A 257 42.18 6.96 11.25
C GLN A 257 42.91 7.44 12.50
N TRP A 258 43.48 6.57 13.35
CA TRP A 258 44.30 7.01 14.49
C TRP A 258 45.66 6.31 14.55
N SER A 259 46.60 6.74 13.70
CA SER A 259 48.04 6.58 13.95
C SER A 259 48.86 7.52 13.07
N LEU A 260 48.65 8.82 13.21
CA LEU A 260 49.64 9.84 12.82
C LEU A 260 49.65 10.95 13.86
N SER A 261 50.23 10.63 15.02
CA SER A 261 50.76 11.61 15.96
C SER A 261 51.81 10.91 16.81
N SER A 262 53.03 10.85 16.27
CA SER A 262 54.31 10.74 16.96
C SER A 262 55.33 11.52 16.16
#